data_AF-A0A2D6RZI0-F1
#
_entry.id   AF-A0A2D6RZI0-F1
#
_cell.length_a   1.000
_cell.length_b   1.000
_cell.length_c   1.000
_cell.angle_alpha   90.00
_cell.angle_beta   90.00
_cell.angle_gamma   90.00
#
_symmetry.space_group_name_H-M   'P 1'
#
loop_
_entity.id
_entity.type
_entity.pdbx_description
1 polymer ?
#
loop_
_entity_poly.entity_id
_entity_poly.type
_entity_poly.pdbx_seq_one_letter_code
_entity_poly.pdbx_strand_id
1 'polypeptide(L)'
;MGSDGLFFMPWFQGTATPHPDANARAGWLGMTLHHTKAHMIRSLMEGVVFDLRHSVECFKKLKLPINEIYIGEGGSRSALWCQIQADVFGKDVQVLEVQDVSALGAAIIAGVGVGIFDDFESACSMSVILGETVHSDPVRVGKYELQYQRYCNLYPTLKNWFLEH
;
A
#
# COMPACT_ATOMS: atom_id res chain seq x y z
N MET A 1 2.81 -17.53 -0.15
CA MET A 1 2.92 -16.13 -0.64
C MET A 1 2.33 -16.09 -2.03
N GLY A 2 1.62 -15.02 -2.38
CA GLY A 2 0.90 -14.93 -3.67
C GLY A 2 -0.35 -15.79 -3.75
N SER A 3 -0.85 -16.21 -2.59
CA SER A 3 -2.16 -16.85 -2.44
C SER A 3 -2.48 -17.93 -3.48
N ASP A 4 -1.49 -18.75 -3.83
CA ASP A 4 -1.54 -19.83 -4.84
C ASP A 4 -2.11 -19.42 -6.21
N GLY A 5 -1.83 -18.17 -6.60
CA GLY A 5 -2.24 -17.61 -7.89
C GLY A 5 -3.57 -16.86 -7.85
N LEU A 6 -4.20 -16.73 -6.67
CA LEU A 6 -5.36 -15.88 -6.45
C LEU A 6 -4.94 -14.41 -6.34
N PHE A 7 -5.45 -13.58 -7.25
CA PHE A 7 -5.27 -12.12 -7.20
C PHE A 7 -6.55 -11.44 -6.75
N PHE A 8 -6.39 -10.34 -6.01
CA PHE A 8 -7.49 -9.46 -5.65
C PHE A 8 -7.24 -8.07 -6.24
N MET A 9 -8.24 -7.50 -6.90
CA MET A 9 -8.22 -6.16 -7.44
C MET A 9 -9.07 -5.27 -6.51
N PRO A 10 -8.50 -4.24 -5.86
CA PRO A 10 -9.19 -3.46 -4.83
C PRO A 10 -10.01 -2.27 -5.40
N TRP A 11 -10.43 -2.31 -6.66
CA TRP A 11 -11.06 -1.19 -7.37
C TRP A 11 -12.56 -1.02 -7.03
N PHE A 12 -12.90 -0.96 -5.74
CA PHE A 12 -14.29 -0.91 -5.27
C PHE A 12 -15.06 0.31 -5.79
N GLN A 13 -14.37 1.45 -5.96
CA GLN A 13 -14.93 2.70 -6.46
C GLN A 13 -14.22 3.15 -7.74
N GLY A 14 -13.84 2.19 -8.58
CA GLY A 14 -12.92 2.45 -9.68
C GLY A 14 -11.46 2.46 -9.21
N THR A 15 -10.57 2.82 -10.13
CA THR A 15 -9.15 3.03 -9.86
C THR A 15 -8.74 4.44 -10.30
N ALA A 16 -7.74 5.00 -9.62
CA ALA A 16 -7.25 6.35 -9.89
C ALA A 16 -5.86 6.31 -10.53
N THR A 17 -4.88 5.74 -9.82
CA THR A 17 -3.47 5.70 -10.27
C THR A 17 -3.08 4.26 -10.54
N PRO A 18 -2.40 3.95 -11.66
CA PRO A 18 -1.94 4.84 -12.74
C PRO A 18 -2.99 4.96 -13.85
N HIS A 19 -4.13 4.29 -13.72
CA HIS A 19 -5.16 4.21 -14.73
C HIS A 19 -6.47 4.76 -14.18
N PRO A 20 -6.77 6.06 -14.39
CA PRO A 20 -8.03 6.63 -13.94
C PRO A 20 -9.20 5.97 -14.69
N ASP A 21 -10.00 5.20 -13.97
CA ASP A 21 -11.17 4.51 -14.51
C ASP A 21 -12.23 4.31 -13.42
N ALA A 22 -13.33 5.05 -13.56
CA ALA A 22 -14.47 4.98 -12.66
C ALA A 22 -15.33 3.71 -12.87
N ASN A 23 -15.16 3.01 -13.99
CA ASN A 23 -15.91 1.80 -14.32
C ASN A 23 -15.24 0.55 -13.77
N ALA A 24 -13.95 0.60 -13.45
CA ALA A 24 -13.24 -0.52 -12.83
C ALA A 24 -13.97 -1.03 -11.57
N ARG A 25 -13.98 -2.36 -11.39
CA ARG A 25 -14.63 -3.01 -10.25
C ARG A 25 -13.67 -3.95 -9.54
N ALA A 26 -13.85 -4.04 -8.23
CA ALA A 26 -13.11 -4.98 -7.40
C ALA A 26 -13.49 -6.43 -7.74
N GLY A 27 -12.56 -7.36 -7.53
CA GLY A 27 -12.82 -8.77 -7.77
C GLY A 27 -11.64 -9.67 -7.46
N TRP A 28 -11.93 -10.97 -7.35
CA TRP A 28 -10.92 -12.01 -7.30
C TRP A 28 -10.75 -12.67 -8.66
N LEU A 29 -9.51 -12.90 -9.08
CA LEU A 29 -9.17 -13.61 -10.31
C LEU A 29 -8.24 -14.79 -10.01
N GLY A 30 -8.47 -15.94 -10.65
CA GLY A 30 -7.66 -17.15 -10.46
C GLY A 30 -8.14 -18.10 -9.37
N MET A 31 -9.38 -17.93 -8.89
CA MET A 31 -9.95 -18.78 -7.85
C MET A 31 -10.19 -20.23 -8.32
N THR A 32 -9.97 -21.18 -7.42
CA THR A 32 -10.14 -22.62 -7.60
C THR A 32 -10.67 -23.24 -6.30
N LEU A 33 -11.10 -24.50 -6.34
CA LEU A 33 -11.67 -25.20 -5.16
C LEU A 33 -10.69 -25.43 -4.00
N HIS A 34 -9.38 -25.35 -4.21
CA HIS A 34 -8.41 -25.49 -3.12
C HIS A 34 -8.24 -24.22 -2.30
N HIS A 35 -8.65 -23.06 -2.85
CA HIS A 35 -8.52 -21.79 -2.16
C HIS A 35 -9.46 -21.74 -0.95
N THR A 36 -8.97 -21.12 0.10
CA THR A 36 -9.65 -21.03 1.39
C THR A 36 -9.82 -19.57 1.78
N LYS A 37 -10.55 -19.31 2.86
CA LYS A 37 -10.66 -17.97 3.44
C LYS A 37 -9.29 -17.33 3.70
N ALA A 38 -8.29 -18.13 4.11
CA ALA A 38 -6.93 -17.64 4.33
C ALA A 38 -6.29 -17.11 3.04
N HIS A 39 -6.48 -17.80 1.92
CA HIS A 39 -6.02 -17.34 0.60
C HIS A 39 -6.70 -16.04 0.18
N MET A 40 -8.02 -15.93 0.38
CA MET A 40 -8.76 -14.71 0.02
C MET A 40 -8.32 -13.49 0.85
N ILE A 41 -8.10 -13.66 2.15
CA ILE A 41 -7.60 -12.59 3.01
C ILE A 41 -6.18 -12.20 2.60
N ARG A 42 -5.31 -13.19 2.37
CA ARG A 42 -3.93 -12.94 1.96
C ARG A 42 -3.86 -12.25 0.60
N SER A 43 -4.65 -12.67 -0.39
CA SER A 43 -4.67 -12.06 -1.71
C SER A 43 -5.22 -10.64 -1.67
N LEU A 44 -6.18 -10.35 -0.77
CA LEU A 44 -6.66 -9.01 -0.53
C LEU A 44 -5.56 -8.10 0.02
N MET A 45 -4.83 -8.55 1.05
CA MET A 45 -3.71 -7.81 1.61
C MET A 45 -2.62 -7.54 0.56
N GLU A 46 -2.28 -8.56 -0.24
CA GLU A 46 -1.29 -8.46 -1.33
C GLU A 46 -1.78 -7.53 -2.45
N GLY A 47 -3.04 -7.66 -2.88
CA GLY A 47 -3.66 -6.87 -3.94
C GLY A 47 -3.71 -5.37 -3.63
N VAL A 48 -4.09 -4.99 -2.41
CA VAL A 48 -4.05 -3.59 -1.95
C VAL A 48 -2.64 -3.03 -2.04
N VAL A 49 -1.63 -3.80 -1.60
CA VAL A 49 -0.24 -3.34 -1.61
C VAL A 49 0.33 -3.28 -3.03
N PHE A 50 -0.07 -4.18 -3.93
CA PHE A 50 0.28 -4.08 -5.35
C PHE A 50 -0.30 -2.82 -5.99
N ASP A 51 -1.54 -2.46 -5.67
CA ASP A 51 -2.17 -1.23 -6.15
C ASP A 51 -1.43 0.01 -5.63
N LEU A 52 -1.08 0.03 -4.33
CA LEU A 52 -0.23 1.08 -3.74
C LEU A 52 1.16 1.15 -4.41
N ARG A 53 1.73 -0.01 -4.77
CA ARG A 53 3.02 -0.07 -5.45
C ARG A 53 2.98 0.60 -6.82
N HIS A 54 1.85 0.61 -7.53
CA HIS A 54 1.75 1.40 -8.77
C HIS A 54 2.06 2.88 -8.54
N SER A 55 1.54 3.47 -7.46
CA SER A 55 1.84 4.86 -7.09
C SER A 55 3.33 5.06 -6.79
N VAL A 56 3.95 4.13 -6.06
CA VAL A 56 5.41 4.14 -5.79
C VAL A 56 6.22 4.10 -7.09
N GLU A 57 5.83 3.25 -8.05
CA GLU A 57 6.50 3.17 -9.35
C GLU A 57 6.28 4.43 -10.21
N CYS A 58 5.16 5.14 -10.06
CA CYS A 58 4.95 6.44 -10.71
C CYS A 58 5.97 7.48 -10.21
N PHE A 59 6.23 7.57 -8.91
CA PHE A 59 7.28 8.47 -8.37
C PHE A 59 8.66 8.12 -8.93
N LYS A 60 9.00 6.82 -9.00
CA LYS A 60 10.27 6.36 -9.60
C LYS A 60 10.40 6.79 -11.07
N LYS A 61 9.33 6.67 -11.87
CA LYS A 61 9.32 7.12 -13.29
C LYS A 61 9.53 8.63 -13.43
N LEU A 62 9.04 9.41 -12.46
CA LEU A 62 9.27 10.86 -12.39
C LEU A 62 10.66 11.23 -11.86
N LYS A 63 11.54 10.24 -11.59
CA LYS A 63 12.86 10.43 -10.98
C LYS A 63 12.81 11.10 -9.61
N LEU A 64 11.72 10.89 -8.88
CA LEU A 64 11.55 11.32 -7.49
C LEU A 64 11.92 10.13 -6.59
N PRO A 65 13.08 10.16 -5.91
CA PRO A 65 13.50 9.06 -5.06
C PRO A 65 12.61 8.95 -3.82
N ILE A 66 12.08 7.76 -3.57
CA ILE A 66 11.44 7.43 -2.28
C ILE A 66 12.52 6.88 -1.36
N ASN A 67 12.93 7.69 -0.40
CA ASN A 67 13.98 7.34 0.56
C ASN A 67 13.41 6.50 1.72
N GLU A 68 12.23 6.88 2.20
CA GLU A 68 11.62 6.32 3.40
C GLU A 68 10.13 6.04 3.14
N ILE A 69 9.60 5.01 3.80
CA ILE A 69 8.19 4.65 3.75
C ILE A 69 7.70 4.52 5.18
N TYR A 70 6.68 5.31 5.53
CA TYR A 70 6.05 5.28 6.85
C TYR A 70 4.69 4.60 6.74
N ILE A 71 4.39 3.69 7.66
CA ILE A 71 3.10 2.99 7.75
C ILE A 71 2.40 3.40 9.03
N GLY A 72 1.22 3.98 8.89
CA GLY A 72 0.33 4.34 10.00
C GLY A 72 -1.05 3.68 9.91
N GLU A 73 -1.92 4.06 10.84
CA GLU A 73 -3.34 3.71 10.88
C GLU A 73 -3.64 2.19 10.88
N GLY A 74 -4.82 1.77 10.43
CA GLY A 74 -5.29 0.38 10.61
C GLY A 74 -4.38 -0.69 9.99
N GLY A 75 -3.69 -0.36 8.90
CA GLY A 75 -2.74 -1.26 8.24
C GLY A 75 -1.48 -1.55 9.05
N SER A 76 -1.07 -0.63 9.95
CA SER A 76 0.14 -0.77 10.76
C SER A 76 -0.02 -1.78 11.92
N ARG A 77 -1.26 -2.08 12.32
CA ARG A 77 -1.56 -3.02 13.43
C ARG A 77 -1.31 -4.48 13.08
N SER A 78 -1.12 -4.80 11.81
CA SER A 78 -0.85 -6.16 11.34
C SER A 78 0.61 -6.30 10.96
N ALA A 79 1.40 -6.96 11.82
CA ALA A 79 2.80 -7.28 11.52
C ALA A 79 2.96 -7.99 10.17
N LEU A 80 2.02 -8.87 9.82
CA LEU A 80 2.01 -9.52 8.52
C LEU A 80 1.82 -8.51 7.38
N TRP A 81 0.91 -7.56 7.50
CA TRP A 81 0.66 -6.61 6.43
C TRP A 81 1.80 -5.61 6.27
N CYS A 82 2.42 -5.18 7.37
CA CYS A 82 3.64 -4.38 7.34
C CYS A 82 4.77 -5.12 6.60
N GLN A 83 4.95 -6.42 6.89
CA GLN A 83 5.94 -7.23 6.17
C GLN A 83 5.61 -7.35 4.67
N ILE A 84 4.34 -7.57 4.30
CA ILE A 84 3.92 -7.59 2.89
C ILE A 84 4.26 -6.26 2.21
N GLN A 85 4.02 -5.13 2.87
CA GLN A 85 4.38 -3.81 2.34
C GLN A 85 5.88 -3.68 2.10
N ALA A 86 6.71 -4.00 3.09
CA ALA A 86 8.16 -3.97 2.96
C ALA A 86 8.65 -4.84 1.79
N ASP A 87 8.16 -6.08 1.71
CA ASP A 87 8.57 -7.04 0.70
C ASP A 87 8.07 -6.67 -0.70
N VAL A 88 6.86 -6.11 -0.82
CA VAL A 88 6.31 -5.71 -2.14
C VAL A 88 6.99 -4.43 -2.64
N PHE A 89 7.24 -3.46 -1.78
CA PHE A 89 7.94 -2.23 -2.14
C PHE A 89 9.44 -2.44 -2.37
N GLY A 90 10.01 -3.52 -1.82
CA GLY A 90 11.44 -3.78 -1.86
C GLY A 90 12.24 -2.76 -1.06
N LYS A 91 11.66 -2.25 0.03
CA LYS A 91 12.21 -1.22 0.90
C LYS A 91 11.79 -1.48 2.34
N ASP A 92 12.65 -1.09 3.27
CA ASP A 92 12.30 -1.10 4.68
C ASP A 92 11.20 -0.07 4.95
N VAL A 93 10.31 -0.39 5.87
CA VAL A 93 9.15 0.44 6.22
C VAL A 93 9.18 0.75 7.71
N GLN A 94 8.92 2.00 8.06
CA GLN A 94 8.89 2.48 9.42
C GLN A 94 7.46 2.52 9.93
N VAL A 95 7.15 1.77 10.98
CA VAL A 95 5.82 1.81 11.61
C VAL A 95 5.73 3.03 12.52
N LEU A 96 4.64 3.78 12.41
CA LEU A 96 4.34 4.88 13.34
C LEU A 96 3.58 4.34 14.56
N GLU A 97 3.96 4.76 15.78
CA GLU A 97 3.27 4.37 17.02
C GLU A 97 1.96 5.14 17.25
N VAL A 98 1.74 6.22 16.50
CA VAL A 98 0.55 7.05 16.59
C VAL A 98 -0.67 6.33 16.03
N GLN A 99 -1.75 6.31 16.82
CA GLN A 99 -2.99 5.62 16.47
C GLN A 99 -3.76 6.31 15.33
N ASP A 100 -3.68 7.64 15.26
CA ASP A 100 -4.38 8.46 14.27
C ASP A 100 -3.42 9.52 13.73
N VAL A 101 -2.83 9.22 12.57
CA VAL A 101 -1.84 10.08 11.91
C VAL A 101 -2.50 11.35 11.38
N SER A 102 -3.78 11.26 10.98
CA SER A 102 -4.55 12.39 10.47
C SER A 102 -4.84 13.41 11.58
N ALA A 103 -5.28 12.95 12.75
CA ALA A 103 -5.49 13.80 13.92
C ALA A 103 -4.18 14.44 14.41
N LEU A 104 -3.08 13.68 14.44
CA LEU A 104 -1.77 14.21 14.78
C LEU A 104 -1.35 15.33 13.81
N GLY A 105 -1.51 15.12 12.50
CA GLY A 105 -1.19 16.13 11.49
C GLY A 105 -1.98 17.41 11.69
N ALA A 106 -3.29 17.31 11.97
CA ALA A 106 -4.13 18.47 12.29
C ALA A 106 -3.66 19.21 13.56
N ALA A 107 -3.27 18.46 14.60
CA ALA A 107 -2.75 19.03 15.84
C ALA A 107 -1.40 19.75 15.63
N ILE A 108 -0.50 19.18 14.83
CA ILE A 108 0.78 19.82 14.45
C ILE A 108 0.52 21.14 13.71
N ILE A 109 -0.36 21.13 12.70
CA ILE A 109 -0.71 22.34 11.93
C ILE A 109 -1.28 23.42 12.85
N ALA A 110 -2.21 23.04 13.74
CA ALA A 110 -2.79 23.97 14.71
C ALA A 110 -1.73 24.52 15.68
N GLY A 111 -0.85 23.66 16.21
CA GLY A 111 0.22 24.02 17.13
C GLY A 111 1.20 25.02 16.55
N VAL A 112 1.62 24.84 15.30
CA VAL A 112 2.43 25.83 14.57
C VAL A 112 1.63 27.12 14.36
N GLY A 113 0.37 27.02 13.93
CA GLY A 113 -0.49 28.17 13.67
C GLY A 113 -0.75 29.07 14.88
N VAL A 114 -0.74 28.52 16.10
CA VAL A 114 -0.91 29.27 17.35
C VAL A 114 0.41 29.60 18.06
N GLY A 115 1.55 29.23 17.47
CA GLY A 115 2.88 29.49 18.02
C GLY A 115 3.28 28.62 19.21
N ILE A 116 2.65 27.44 19.39
CA ILE A 116 3.14 26.42 20.34
C ILE A 116 4.45 25.80 19.84
N PHE A 117 4.56 25.63 18.52
CA PHE A 117 5.77 25.17 17.85
C PHE A 117 6.30 26.27 16.93
N ASP A 118 7.62 26.40 16.85
CA ASP A 118 8.28 27.42 16.03
C ASP A 118 8.14 27.11 14.53
N ASP A 119 8.17 25.82 14.16
CA ASP A 119 8.05 25.35 12.79
C ASP A 119 7.54 23.89 12.74
N PHE A 120 7.34 23.37 11.52
CA PHE A 120 6.88 21.99 11.32
C PHE A 120 7.94 20.94 11.67
N GLU A 121 9.23 21.25 11.53
CA GLU A 121 10.30 20.29 11.78
C GLU A 121 10.41 19.98 13.28
N SER A 122 10.43 21.03 14.09
CA SER A 122 10.35 20.96 15.55
C SER A 122 9.06 20.27 16.02
N ALA A 123 7.90 20.63 15.46
CA ALA A 123 6.63 20.00 15.79
C ALA A 123 6.62 18.48 15.49
N CYS A 124 7.11 18.09 14.31
CA CYS A 124 7.21 16.68 13.92
C CYS A 124 8.19 15.92 14.80
N SER A 125 9.39 16.46 15.05
CA SER A 125 10.42 15.79 15.87
C SER A 125 9.97 15.52 17.31
N MET A 126 9.10 16.37 17.87
CA MET A 126 8.57 16.20 19.22
C MET A 126 7.31 15.34 19.29
N SER A 127 6.55 15.23 18.19
CA SER A 127 5.19 14.66 18.22
C SER A 127 5.03 13.36 17.42
N VAL A 128 5.91 13.09 16.45
CA VAL A 128 5.89 11.89 15.63
C VAL A 128 6.77 10.83 16.28
N ILE A 129 6.14 9.76 16.79
CA ILE A 129 6.85 8.65 17.43
C ILE A 129 6.99 7.51 16.41
N LEU A 130 8.24 7.16 16.12
CA LEU A 130 8.60 6.04 15.26
C LEU A 130 8.68 4.76 16.11
N GLY A 131 8.01 3.70 15.65
CA GLY A 131 8.03 2.38 16.26
C GLY A 131 9.03 1.44 15.60
N GLU A 132 8.61 0.20 15.34
CA GLU A 132 9.46 -0.82 14.71
C GLU A 132 9.74 -0.52 13.23
N THR A 133 10.99 -0.77 12.81
CA THR A 133 11.36 -0.85 11.40
C THR A 133 11.16 -2.28 10.92
N VAL A 134 10.34 -2.47 9.88
CA VAL A 134 10.15 -3.78 9.24
C VAL A 134 11.04 -3.86 8.02
N HIS A 135 12.03 -4.76 8.08
CA HIS A 135 12.99 -4.96 7.00
C HIS A 135 12.42 -5.81 5.87
N SER A 136 12.71 -5.40 4.63
CA SER A 136 12.35 -6.19 3.45
C SER A 136 13.20 -7.47 3.34
N ASP A 137 12.57 -8.59 2.96
CA ASP A 137 13.26 -9.86 2.72
C ASP A 137 13.57 -10.03 1.21
N PRO A 138 14.85 -10.03 0.79
CA PRO A 138 15.22 -10.11 -0.63
C PRO A 138 14.63 -11.32 -1.37
N VAL A 139 14.44 -12.46 -0.69
CA VAL A 139 13.86 -13.67 -1.29
C VAL A 139 12.37 -13.45 -1.59
N ARG A 140 11.67 -12.73 -0.70
CA ARG A 140 10.25 -12.41 -0.88
C ARG A 140 10.06 -11.29 -1.88
N VAL A 141 10.93 -10.29 -1.87
CA VAL A 141 10.97 -9.20 -2.87
C VAL A 141 11.00 -9.79 -4.28
N GLY A 142 11.92 -10.74 -4.56
CA GLY A 142 11.99 -11.38 -5.87
C GLY A 142 10.72 -12.16 -6.25
N LYS A 143 10.06 -12.80 -5.28
CA LYS A 143 8.79 -13.51 -5.52
C LYS A 143 7.62 -12.55 -5.74
N TYR A 144 7.56 -11.46 -5.00
CA TYR A 144 6.55 -10.42 -5.16
C TYR A 144 6.74 -9.63 -6.44
N GLU A 145 7.97 -9.48 -6.93
CA GLU A 145 8.23 -8.86 -8.23
C GLU A 145 7.52 -9.62 -9.36
N LEU A 146 7.69 -10.94 -9.40
CA LEU A 146 7.02 -11.77 -10.42
C LEU A 146 5.50 -11.66 -10.35
N GLN A 147 4.94 -11.59 -9.15
CA GLN A 147 3.49 -11.45 -8.95
C GLN A 147 3.00 -10.04 -9.30
N TYR A 148 3.75 -9.01 -8.96
CA TYR A 148 3.45 -7.64 -9.27
C TYR A 148 3.40 -7.42 -10.80
N GLN A 149 4.35 -7.97 -11.54
CA GLN A 149 4.31 -7.91 -13.01
C GLN A 149 3.06 -8.60 -13.59
N ARG A 150 2.59 -9.69 -12.97
CA ARG A 150 1.30 -10.30 -13.35
C ARG A 150 0.12 -9.41 -12.97
N TYR A 151 0.13 -8.80 -11.79
CA TYR A 151 -0.90 -7.87 -11.34
C TYR A 151 -1.04 -6.66 -12.28
N CYS A 152 0.07 -6.08 -12.73
CA CYS A 152 0.09 -4.97 -13.72
C CYS A 152 -0.69 -5.27 -15.00
N ASN A 153 -0.77 -6.55 -15.40
CA ASN A 153 -1.47 -6.96 -16.61
C ASN A 153 -2.98 -7.09 -16.42
N LEU A 154 -3.49 -7.13 -15.18
CA LEU A 154 -4.92 -7.33 -14.91
C LEU A 154 -5.76 -6.19 -15.47
N TYR A 155 -5.39 -4.95 -15.20
CA TYR A 155 -6.18 -3.80 -15.64
C TYR A 155 -6.25 -3.68 -17.18
N PRO A 156 -5.13 -3.72 -17.94
CA PRO A 156 -5.19 -3.70 -19.40
C PRO A 156 -6.04 -4.81 -20.02
N THR A 157 -6.10 -5.99 -19.38
CA THR A 157 -6.92 -7.12 -19.83
C THR A 157 -8.41 -6.91 -19.53
N LEU A 158 -8.75 -6.34 -18.38
CA LEU A 158 -10.13 -6.26 -17.91
C LEU A 158 -10.84 -4.95 -18.24
N LYS A 159 -10.12 -3.87 -18.57
CA LYS A 159 -10.69 -2.53 -18.79
C LYS A 159 -11.90 -2.49 -19.72
N ASN A 160 -11.89 -3.26 -20.80
CA ASN A 160 -12.99 -3.26 -21.78
C ASN A 160 -14.22 -4.00 -21.23
N TRP A 161 -14.00 -5.03 -20.40
CA TRP A 161 -15.09 -5.79 -19.77
C TRP A 161 -15.92 -4.91 -18.84
N PHE A 162 -15.31 -3.92 -18.18
CA PHE A 162 -16.01 -2.96 -17.33
C PHE A 162 -16.86 -1.93 -18.12
N LEU A 163 -16.69 -1.82 -19.43
CA LEU A 163 -17.43 -0.88 -20.28
C LEU A 163 -18.69 -1.51 -20.89
N GLU A 164 -18.79 -2.84 -20.89
CA GLU A 164 -19.94 -3.58 -21.40
C GLU A 164 -21.06 -3.59 -20.34
N HIS A 165 -21.85 -2.52 -20.30
CA HIS A 165 -23.06 -2.38 -19.50
C HIS A 165 -24.25 -2.06 -20.39
#